data_AF-A0A7L2KLN0-F1
#
_entry.id   AF-A0A7L2KLN0-F1
#
_cell.length_a   1.000
_cell.length_b   1.000
_cell.length_c   1.000
_cell.angle_alpha   90.00
_cell.angle_beta   90.00
_cell.angle_gamma   90.00
#
_symmetry.space_group_name_H-M   'P 1'
#
loop_
_entity.id
_entity.type
_entity.pdbx_description
1 polymer ?
#
loop_
_entity_poly.entity_id
_entity_poly.type
_entity_poly.pdbx_seq_one_letter_code
_entity_poly.pdbx_strand_id
1 'polypeptide(L)'
;QVFGALASEPFKVSDGFYGTGETFMFTFSPDFEVFKWTGDNMFFIKGDMDSLAFGGGGGEFALWLDGDLYHGRSHSCKTFGNHTLSKREDFTIQDIEIWAFE
;
A
#
# COMPACT_ATOMS: atom_id res chain seq x y z
N GLN A 1 2.97 -10.33 11.65
CA GLN A 1 3.08 -8.85 11.72
C GLN A 1 1.88 -8.30 10.99
N VAL A 2 1.38 -7.12 11.37
CA VAL A 2 0.18 -6.54 10.75
C VAL A 2 0.53 -5.15 10.25
N PHE A 3 0.15 -4.87 9.01
CA PHE A 3 0.30 -3.58 8.32
C PHE A 3 -0.68 -3.57 7.15
N GLY A 4 -0.89 -2.42 6.54
CA GLY A 4 -1.81 -2.31 5.42
C GLY A 4 -2.00 -0.88 4.97
N ALA A 5 -3.13 -0.66 4.30
CA ALA A 5 -3.54 0.65 3.82
C ALA A 5 -5.02 0.90 4.15
N LEU A 6 -5.37 2.17 4.34
CA LEU A 6 -6.72 2.63 4.05
C LEU A 6 -6.73 3.10 2.59
N ALA A 7 -7.69 2.61 1.81
CA ALA A 7 -7.95 3.06 0.45
C ALA A 7 -9.10 4.05 0.41
N SER A 8 -8.95 5.17 -0.30
CA SER A 8 -9.99 6.20 -0.41
C SER A 8 -11.20 5.77 -1.26
N GLU A 9 -11.04 4.75 -2.09
CA GLU A 9 -12.08 4.21 -2.96
C GLU A 9 -11.86 2.70 -3.18
N PRO A 10 -12.90 1.93 -3.60
CA PRO A 10 -12.77 0.50 -3.86
C PRO A 10 -11.69 0.16 -4.89
N PHE A 11 -11.08 -1.02 -4.75
CA PHE A 11 -10.02 -1.49 -5.65
C PHE A 11 -10.55 -1.75 -7.07
N LYS A 12 -9.74 -1.41 -8.08
CA LYS A 12 -10.06 -1.64 -9.49
C LYS A 12 -8.80 -1.80 -10.32
N VAL A 13 -8.93 -2.52 -11.43
CA VAL A 13 -7.91 -2.54 -12.49
C VAL A 13 -7.86 -1.17 -13.16
N SER A 14 -6.65 -0.62 -13.33
CA SER A 14 -6.45 0.71 -13.86
C SER A 14 -5.14 0.85 -14.67
N ASP A 15 -5.22 1.58 -15.78
CA ASP A 15 -4.04 1.91 -16.59
C ASP A 15 -3.04 2.78 -15.80
N GLY A 16 -3.54 3.71 -15.00
CA GLY A 16 -2.77 4.62 -14.16
C GLY A 16 -3.09 4.52 -12.67
N PHE A 17 -2.47 5.39 -11.88
CA PHE A 17 -2.80 5.53 -10.46
C PHE A 17 -4.18 6.20 -10.28
N TYR A 18 -4.88 5.82 -9.21
CA TYR A 18 -6.16 6.38 -8.77
C TYR A 18 -6.17 6.55 -7.24
N GLY A 19 -7.27 7.07 -6.69
CA GLY A 19 -7.40 7.38 -5.27
C GLY A 19 -7.20 8.87 -4.96
N THR A 20 -7.39 9.21 -3.69
CA THR A 20 -7.22 10.56 -3.12
C THR A 20 -6.22 10.55 -1.98
N GLY A 21 -5.88 11.75 -1.50
CA GLY A 21 -5.02 11.96 -0.32
C GLY A 21 -5.60 11.45 1.01
N GLU A 22 -6.82 10.91 1.02
CA GLU A 22 -7.38 10.19 2.17
C GLU A 22 -6.76 8.79 2.32
N THR A 23 -6.16 8.26 1.25
CA THR A 23 -5.39 7.02 1.29
C THR A 23 -4.18 7.18 2.21
N PHE A 24 -3.91 6.19 3.05
CA PHE A 24 -2.73 6.17 3.91
C PHE A 24 -2.25 4.75 4.18
N MET A 25 -0.97 4.62 4.55
CA MET A 25 -0.40 3.35 4.99
C MET A 25 -0.36 3.27 6.51
N PHE A 26 -0.37 2.07 7.07
CA PHE A 26 -0.13 1.86 8.50
C PHE A 26 0.71 0.61 8.74
N THR A 27 1.41 0.57 9.86
CA THR A 27 2.08 -0.64 10.37
C THR A 27 1.93 -0.73 11.87
N PHE A 28 1.97 -1.95 12.42
CA PHE A 28 2.02 -2.23 13.84
C PHE A 28 3.43 -2.64 14.31
N SER A 29 4.48 -2.40 13.51
CA SER A 29 5.85 -2.83 13.80
C SER A 29 6.87 -1.70 13.58
N PRO A 30 7.74 -1.39 14.56
CA PRO A 30 7.77 -1.96 15.92
C PRO A 30 6.60 -1.51 16.80
N ASP A 31 6.05 -0.33 16.49
CA ASP A 31 4.90 0.29 17.14
C ASP A 31 3.85 0.65 16.08
N PHE A 32 2.66 1.06 16.53
CA PHE A 32 1.63 1.52 15.61
C PHE A 32 1.98 2.91 15.03
N GLU A 33 2.03 3.00 13.71
CA GLU A 33 2.30 4.23 12.97
C GLU A 33 1.39 4.34 11.74
N VAL A 34 1.01 5.58 11.40
CA VAL A 34 0.17 5.92 10.25
C VAL A 34 0.90 6.94 9.36
N PHE A 35 1.04 6.58 8.08
CA PHE A 35 1.74 7.38 7.06
C PHE A 35 0.72 7.97 6.08
N LYS A 36 0.35 9.23 6.33
CA LYS A 36 -0.58 9.99 5.49
C LYS A 36 0.11 10.51 4.24
N TRP A 37 -0.70 10.94 3.26
CA TRP A 37 -0.20 11.59 2.06
C TRP A 37 0.71 12.79 2.38
N THR A 38 1.88 12.84 1.72
CA THR A 38 2.89 13.88 1.91
C THR A 38 2.62 15.15 1.10
N GLY A 39 1.75 15.08 0.08
CA GLY A 39 1.58 16.14 -0.91
C GLY A 39 2.53 16.05 -2.12
N ASP A 40 3.48 15.11 -2.14
CA ASP A 40 4.53 15.05 -3.18
C ASP A 40 3.99 14.69 -4.57
N ASN A 41 3.09 13.71 -4.64
CA ASN A 41 2.50 13.22 -5.89
C ASN A 41 1.14 12.55 -5.65
N MET A 42 0.45 12.14 -6.72
CA MET A 42 -0.89 11.53 -6.67
C MET A 42 -0.87 10.02 -7.00
N PHE A 43 0.24 9.33 -6.71
CA PHE A 43 0.42 7.91 -7.03
C PHE A 43 -0.09 7.00 -5.90
N PHE A 44 -1.38 7.12 -5.55
CA PHE A 44 -1.92 6.48 -4.35
C PHE A 44 -2.13 4.97 -4.49
N ILE A 45 -2.93 4.55 -5.47
CA ILE A 45 -3.31 3.15 -5.66
C ILE A 45 -3.18 2.81 -7.15
N LYS A 46 -2.68 1.61 -7.47
CA LYS A 46 -2.69 1.05 -8.82
C LYS A 46 -3.00 -0.43 -8.73
N GLY A 47 -3.94 -0.90 -9.54
CA GLY A 47 -4.26 -2.32 -9.65
C GLY A 47 -4.17 -2.76 -11.11
N ASP A 48 -3.65 -3.96 -11.32
CA ASP A 48 -3.77 -4.69 -12.59
C ASP A 48 -4.14 -6.15 -12.30
N MET A 49 -4.18 -6.99 -13.34
CA MET A 49 -4.58 -8.39 -13.18
C MET A 49 -3.56 -9.20 -12.37
N ASP A 50 -2.31 -8.72 -12.29
CA ASP A 50 -1.19 -9.44 -11.69
C ASP A 50 -0.78 -8.85 -10.34
N SER A 51 -1.34 -7.70 -9.94
CA SER A 51 -0.97 -7.04 -8.70
C SER A 51 -1.93 -5.95 -8.19
N LEU A 52 -1.82 -5.69 -6.89
CA LEU A 52 -2.37 -4.50 -6.22
C LEU A 52 -1.25 -3.75 -5.52
N ALA A 53 -1.12 -2.45 -5.79
CA ALA A 53 -0.04 -1.62 -5.29
C ALA A 53 -0.55 -0.31 -4.68
N PHE A 54 0.14 0.14 -3.64
CA PHE A 54 -0.08 1.42 -2.96
C PHE A 54 1.21 2.22 -2.91
N GLY A 55 1.12 3.52 -3.15
CA GLY A 55 2.16 4.51 -2.92
C GLY A 55 3.34 4.35 -3.87
N GLY A 56 3.36 5.15 -4.94
CA GLY A 56 4.46 5.20 -5.90
C GLY A 56 5.48 6.30 -5.60
N GLY A 57 6.32 6.58 -6.61
CA GLY A 57 7.32 7.64 -6.56
C GLY A 57 8.56 7.24 -5.76
N GLY A 58 9.68 7.06 -6.47
CA GLY A 58 10.96 6.65 -5.87
C GLY A 58 11.49 5.29 -6.34
N GLY A 59 10.77 4.59 -7.22
CA GLY A 59 11.20 3.34 -7.86
C GLY A 59 10.34 2.14 -7.47
N GLU A 60 10.10 1.97 -6.17
CA GLU A 60 9.30 0.88 -5.59
C GLU A 60 7.97 1.39 -5.00
N PHE A 61 7.11 0.46 -4.57
CA PHE A 61 5.82 0.76 -3.94
C PHE A 61 5.87 0.70 -2.41
N ALA A 62 5.05 1.50 -1.73
CA ALA A 62 4.87 1.41 -0.28
C ALA A 62 4.40 0.01 0.14
N LEU A 63 3.48 -0.53 -0.64
CA LEU A 63 2.97 -1.89 -0.52
C LEU A 63 2.63 -2.41 -1.91
N TRP A 64 3.10 -3.60 -2.23
CA TRP A 64 2.74 -4.34 -3.43
C TRP A 64 2.36 -5.76 -3.04
N LEU A 65 1.30 -6.27 -3.65
CA LEU A 65 0.80 -7.63 -3.48
C LEU A 65 0.66 -8.26 -4.85
N ASP A 66 1.07 -9.52 -5.01
CA ASP A 66 0.87 -10.28 -6.24
C ASP A 66 -0.60 -10.69 -6.44
N GLY A 67 -0.94 -11.08 -7.68
CA GLY A 67 -2.31 -11.47 -8.06
C GLY A 67 -2.82 -12.73 -7.36
N ASP A 68 -1.91 -13.57 -6.85
CA ASP A 68 -2.25 -14.74 -6.04
C ASP A 68 -2.44 -14.39 -4.55
N LEU A 69 -2.22 -13.12 -4.17
CA LEU A 69 -2.28 -12.62 -2.79
C LEU A 69 -1.44 -13.46 -1.82
N TYR A 70 -0.28 -13.91 -2.28
CA TYR A 70 0.63 -14.77 -1.53
C TYR A 70 1.99 -14.11 -1.29
N HIS A 71 2.55 -13.42 -2.28
CA HIS A 71 3.77 -12.63 -2.10
C HIS A 71 3.45 -11.15 -2.03
N GLY A 72 4.19 -10.45 -1.19
CA GLY A 72 4.16 -9.01 -1.17
C GLY A 72 5.52 -8.40 -0.93
N ARG A 73 5.61 -7.12 -1.26
CA ARG A 73 6.79 -6.27 -1.06
C ARG A 73 6.38 -4.96 -0.41
N SER A 74 7.24 -4.44 0.46
CA SER A 74 7.10 -3.10 1.00
C SER A 74 8.41 -2.34 0.95
N HIS A 75 8.35 -1.09 0.50
CA HIS A 75 9.48 -0.18 0.45
C HIS A 75 9.08 1.21 0.96
N SER A 76 10.05 2.09 1.18
CA SER A 76 9.75 3.52 1.32
C SER A 76 9.29 4.12 -0.01
N CYS A 77 8.35 5.05 0.05
CA CYS A 77 7.87 5.79 -1.11
C CYS A 77 7.71 7.28 -0.81
N LYS A 78 7.66 8.11 -1.85
CA LYS A 78 7.44 9.55 -1.70
C LYS A 78 5.99 9.91 -1.41
N THR A 79 5.02 9.14 -1.90
CA THR A 79 3.59 9.44 -1.72
C THR A 79 3.19 9.50 -0.25
N PHE A 80 3.71 8.58 0.57
CA PHE A 80 3.35 8.48 1.99
C PHE A 80 4.52 8.77 2.94
N GLY A 81 5.75 8.85 2.44
CA GLY A 81 6.93 9.08 3.29
C GLY A 81 7.15 7.96 4.31
N ASN A 82 6.61 6.76 4.05
CA ASN A 82 6.74 5.60 4.92
C ASN A 82 8.13 4.98 4.84
N HIS A 83 8.52 4.26 5.88
CA HIS A 83 9.56 3.24 5.78
C HIS A 83 8.94 1.90 5.33
N THR A 84 9.77 0.88 5.08
CA THR A 84 9.29 -0.49 4.85
C THR A 84 8.37 -0.93 6.00
N LEU A 85 7.13 -1.28 5.67
CA LEU A 85 6.06 -1.53 6.65
C LEU A 85 6.24 -2.88 7.37
N SER A 86 6.89 -3.82 6.70
CA SER A 86 7.23 -5.15 7.17
C SER A 86 8.65 -5.22 7.77
N LYS A 87 8.97 -6.31 8.49
CA LYS A 87 10.33 -6.56 9.00
C LYS A 87 11.40 -6.71 7.91
N ARG A 88 11.00 -7.07 6.69
CA ARG A 88 11.84 -7.26 5.51
C ARG A 88 11.07 -6.72 4.31
N GLU A 89 11.78 -6.37 3.25
CA GLU A 89 11.20 -5.88 2.01
C GLU A 89 10.20 -6.88 1.42
N ASP A 90 10.62 -8.12 1.17
CA ASP A 90 9.74 -9.20 0.72
C ASP A 90 9.10 -9.95 1.91
N PHE A 91 7.83 -10.35 1.74
CA PHE A 91 7.08 -11.13 2.72
C PHE A 91 6.07 -12.07 2.06
N THR A 92 5.66 -13.11 2.79
CA THR A 92 4.52 -13.96 2.42
C THR A 92 3.29 -13.56 3.22
N ILE A 93 2.15 -13.54 2.55
CA ILE A 93 0.86 -13.20 3.13
C ILE A 93 0.29 -14.45 3.80
N GLN A 94 -0.13 -14.29 5.06
CA GLN A 94 -0.81 -15.34 5.79
C GLN A 94 -2.34 -15.20 5.66
N ASP A 95 -2.84 -13.99 5.88
CA ASP A 95 -4.26 -13.63 5.82
C ASP A 95 -4.38 -12.17 5.34
N ILE A 96 -5.46 -11.86 4.60
CA ILE A 96 -5.86 -10.49 4.22
C ILE A 96 -7.32 -10.29 4.60
N GLU A 97 -7.60 -9.15 5.21
CA GLU A 97 -8.96 -8.69 5.48
C GLU A 97 -9.17 -7.31 4.84
N ILE A 98 -10.30 -7.13 4.18
CA ILE A 98 -10.73 -5.84 3.63
C ILE A 98 -12.05 -5.46 4.31
N TRP A 99 -12.05 -4.30 4.94
CA TRP A 99 -13.19 -3.78 5.68
C TRP A 99 -13.73 -2.53 4.95
N ALA A 100 -15.05 -2.44 4.83
CA ALA A 100 -15.74 -1.29 4.24
C ALA A 100 -16.65 -0.64 5.28
N PHE A 101 -16.83 0.67 5.15
CA PHE A 101 -17.72 1.48 5.97
C PHE A 101 -18.68 2.21 5.02
N GLU A 102 -19.99 2.12 5.29
CA GLU A 102 -21.04 2.79 4.51
C GLU A 102 -21.37 4.19 5.07
#